data_AF-A0A840Q4C7-F1
#
_entry.id   AF-A0A840Q4C7-F1
#
_cell.length_a   1.000
_cell.length_b   1.000
_cell.length_c   1.000
_cell.angle_alpha   90.00
_cell.angle_beta   90.00
_cell.angle_gamma   90.00
#
_symmetry.space_group_name_H-M   'P 1'
#
loop_
_entity.id
_entity.type
_entity.pdbx_description
1 polymer ?
#
loop_
_entity_poly.entity_id
_entity_poly.type
_entity_poly.pdbx_seq_one_letter_code
_entity_poly.pdbx_strand_id
1 'polypeptide(L)'
;MLLGHLLAVTFAARAVLTEHYDPADLHCFVVLICCACAHAALTREPEERRRGASRDRGVAHIDLTSVWLFTAAILLPPLLALAVCAAVRTQRWLIARKPPHRYLFSTSGIVLSMLAAHALAQYTGLHPVLTGHTPWPTTPAGITTVSLGLTACVAAYFLTQAALVAGAIALSERTWRPARLFGDRDDNALELTALLAAACTAVLQAHSALLLIPVLPLAIAATRCKHHLEKAKRDHEDVRRNALHDPLTGLPVRAAFEPLAQLALATDHDHHQHTSLLLIDLDNLKQWNDTIGHLGADEILKTSRTCCEPKPGKVICCADGAATSSLPSFPERLAKPHLSSPNASAPRSNNGQSKSPHPQAASRS
;
A
#
# COMPACT_ATOMS: atom_id res chain seq x y z
N MET A 1 -0.67 25.47 17.66
CA MET A 1 -0.85 23.99 17.74
C MET A 1 -0.26 23.36 19.00
N LEU A 2 1.00 23.67 19.38
CA LEU A 2 1.60 23.21 20.65
C LEU A 2 0.80 23.66 21.89
N LEU A 3 0.36 24.92 21.92
CA LEU A 3 -0.46 25.45 23.02
C LEU A 3 -1.82 24.74 23.17
N GLY A 4 -2.47 24.38 22.05
CA GLY A 4 -3.73 23.64 22.06
C GLY A 4 -3.58 22.18 22.50
N HIS A 5 -2.47 21.52 22.14
CA HIS A 5 -2.15 20.19 22.67
C HIS A 5 -1.82 20.24 24.16
N LEU A 6 -1.03 21.21 24.60
CA LEU A 6 -0.71 21.39 26.02
C LEU A 6 -1.98 21.63 26.83
N LEU A 7 -2.89 22.51 26.38
CA LEU A 7 -4.17 22.75 27.04
C LEU A 7 -5.05 21.49 27.08
N ALA A 8 -5.18 20.77 25.97
CA ALA A 8 -5.95 19.51 25.92
C ALA A 8 -5.36 18.42 26.83
N VAL A 9 -4.03 18.29 26.86
CA VAL A 9 -3.33 17.35 27.74
C VAL A 9 -3.50 17.76 29.21
N THR A 10 -3.37 19.04 29.55
CA THR A 10 -3.58 19.52 30.93
C THR A 10 -5.03 19.38 31.38
N PHE A 11 -6.00 19.61 30.48
CA PHE A 11 -7.41 19.42 30.77
C PHE A 11 -7.75 17.94 30.96
N ALA A 12 -7.27 17.06 30.07
CA ALA A 12 -7.42 15.62 30.22
C ALA A 12 -6.74 15.10 31.48
N ALA A 13 -5.52 15.56 31.78
CA ALA A 13 -4.80 15.19 33.00
C ALA A 13 -5.56 15.65 34.25
N ARG A 14 -6.08 16.88 34.25
CA ARG A 14 -6.89 17.38 35.37
C ARG A 14 -8.19 16.60 35.52
N ALA A 15 -8.88 16.29 34.42
CA ALA A 15 -10.11 15.52 34.44
C ALA A 15 -9.88 14.10 34.98
N VAL A 16 -8.78 13.46 34.57
CA VAL A 16 -8.32 12.17 35.13
C VAL A 16 -8.05 12.31 36.64
N LEU A 17 -7.34 13.34 37.06
CA LEU A 17 -6.99 13.51 38.48
C LEU A 17 -8.20 13.84 39.39
N THR A 18 -9.32 14.27 38.83
CA THR A 18 -10.53 14.64 39.59
C THR A 18 -11.58 13.55 39.68
N GLU A 19 -11.50 12.53 38.83
CA GLU A 19 -12.46 11.43 38.80
C GLU A 19 -12.01 10.31 39.75
N HIS A 20 -12.96 9.67 40.43
CA HIS A 20 -12.66 8.51 41.28
C HIS A 20 -12.67 7.26 40.41
N TYR A 21 -11.53 6.57 40.34
CA TYR A 21 -11.37 5.33 39.58
C TYR A 21 -11.24 4.14 40.51
N ASP A 22 -11.77 3.01 40.08
CA ASP A 22 -11.57 1.75 40.79
C ASP A 22 -10.09 1.30 40.71
N PRO A 23 -9.55 0.68 41.77
CA PRO A 23 -8.18 0.16 41.75
C PRO A 23 -7.90 -0.80 40.60
N ALA A 24 -8.92 -1.54 40.15
CA ALA A 24 -8.85 -2.45 39.01
C ALA A 24 -8.61 -1.69 37.69
N ASP A 25 -9.29 -0.57 37.48
CA ASP A 25 -9.14 0.28 36.30
C ASP A 25 -7.76 0.93 36.26
N LEU A 26 -7.27 1.41 37.40
CA LEU A 26 -5.92 1.97 37.52
C LEU A 26 -4.84 0.92 37.25
N HIS A 27 -5.02 -0.30 37.76
CA HIS A 27 -4.09 -1.40 37.49
C HIS A 27 -4.09 -1.78 36.00
N CYS A 28 -5.28 -1.94 35.40
CA CYS A 28 -5.41 -2.18 33.95
C CYS A 28 -4.75 -1.06 33.13
N PHE A 29 -4.98 0.20 33.51
CA PHE A 29 -4.39 1.37 32.87
C PHE A 29 -2.86 1.34 32.91
N VAL A 30 -2.27 1.08 34.07
CA VAL A 30 -0.81 1.02 34.24
C VAL A 30 -0.21 -0.10 33.38
N VAL A 31 -0.82 -1.29 33.36
CA VAL A 31 -0.32 -2.39 32.53
C VAL A 31 -0.43 -2.05 31.05
N LEU A 32 -1.59 -1.54 30.60
CA LEU A 32 -1.82 -1.17 29.20
C LEU A 32 -0.88 -0.08 28.73
N ILE A 33 -0.72 1.01 29.50
CA ILE A 33 0.15 2.11 29.09
C ILE A 33 1.62 1.68 29.06
N CYS A 34 2.07 0.85 30.02
CA CYS A 34 3.42 0.30 30.02
C CYS A 34 3.65 -0.58 28.78
N CYS A 35 2.75 -1.50 28.47
CA CYS A 35 2.84 -2.36 27.30
C CYS A 35 2.80 -1.56 25.99
N ALA A 36 1.90 -0.59 25.88
CA ALA A 36 1.77 0.24 24.68
C ALA A 36 3.02 1.11 24.44
N CYS A 37 3.56 1.73 25.49
CA CYS A 37 4.79 2.52 25.41
C CYS A 37 6.02 1.65 25.12
N ALA A 38 6.11 0.46 25.73
CA ALA A 38 7.16 -0.50 25.46
C ALA A 38 7.11 -1.01 24.01
N HIS A 39 5.91 -1.35 23.51
CA HIS A 39 5.72 -1.74 22.10
C HIS A 39 6.17 -0.62 21.17
N ALA A 40 5.74 0.62 21.42
CA ALA A 40 6.13 1.77 20.61
C ALA A 40 7.65 2.07 20.65
N ALA A 41 8.32 1.83 21.78
CA ALA A 41 9.77 1.99 21.91
C ALA A 41 10.54 0.89 21.19
N LEU A 42 10.16 -0.37 21.38
CA LEU A 42 10.86 -1.55 20.84
C LEU A 42 10.63 -1.77 19.35
N THR A 43 9.57 -1.19 18.78
CA THR A 43 9.28 -1.23 17.34
C THR A 43 9.73 0.02 16.60
N ARG A 44 10.38 0.97 17.28
CA ARG A 44 10.79 2.26 16.72
C ARG A 44 11.61 2.14 15.42
N GLU A 45 12.69 1.36 15.42
CA GLU A 45 13.59 1.24 14.27
C GLU A 45 12.92 0.61 13.02
N PRO A 46 12.27 -0.56 13.12
CA PRO A 46 11.51 -1.13 12.00
C PRO A 46 10.48 -0.16 11.42
N GLU A 47 9.85 0.60 12.31
CA GLU A 47 8.77 1.50 12.00
C GLU A 47 9.27 2.79 11.31
N GLU A 48 10.40 3.36 11.75
CA GLU A 48 11.09 4.45 11.06
C GLU A 48 11.51 4.04 9.63
N ARG A 49 12.09 2.84 9.47
CA ARG A 49 12.54 2.32 8.16
C ARG A 49 11.37 2.06 7.20
N ARG A 50 10.27 1.48 7.67
CA ARG A 50 9.06 1.27 6.84
C ARG A 50 8.46 2.60 6.40
N ARG A 51 8.40 3.59 7.29
CA ARG A 51 7.86 4.93 6.98
C ARG A 51 8.66 5.69 5.94
N GLY A 52 9.99 5.59 5.96
CA GLY A 52 10.84 6.16 4.90
C GLY A 52 10.41 5.67 3.51
N ALA A 53 10.20 4.37 3.38
CA ALA A 53 9.78 3.74 2.12
C ALA A 53 8.31 3.97 1.71
N SER A 54 7.44 4.31 2.67
CA SER A 54 6.04 4.68 2.39
C SER A 54 5.88 6.15 2.02
N ARG A 55 6.79 7.04 2.49
CA ARG A 55 6.82 8.46 2.11
C ARG A 55 6.96 8.64 0.59
N ASP A 56 7.74 7.77 -0.04
CA ASP A 56 7.95 7.77 -1.49
C ASP A 56 6.71 7.27 -2.26
N ARG A 57 5.81 6.53 -1.61
CA ARG A 57 4.61 5.93 -2.22
C ARG A 57 3.30 6.68 -1.96
N GLY A 58 3.28 7.63 -1.04
CA GLY A 58 2.08 8.43 -0.72
C GLY A 58 0.93 7.65 -0.05
N VAL A 59 1.15 6.41 0.39
CA VAL A 59 0.12 5.53 0.98
C VAL A 59 -0.05 5.81 2.48
N ALA A 60 -1.30 5.79 2.96
CA ALA A 60 -1.64 5.96 4.36
C ALA A 60 -1.12 4.80 5.21
N HIS A 61 -0.33 5.13 6.23
CA HIS A 61 0.38 4.14 7.05
C HIS A 61 -0.48 3.61 8.21
N ILE A 62 -0.73 2.31 8.25
CA ILE A 62 -1.41 1.59 9.34
C ILE A 62 -0.37 0.94 10.27
N ASP A 63 -0.59 1.09 11.57
CA ASP A 63 0.37 0.68 12.59
C ASP A 63 -0.32 -0.12 13.70
N LEU A 64 0.34 -1.17 14.17
CA LEU A 64 -0.12 -2.15 15.17
C LEU A 64 -0.39 -1.56 16.57
N THR A 65 -0.31 -0.24 16.74
CA THR A 65 -0.81 0.43 17.95
C THR A 65 -2.31 0.32 18.16
N SER A 66 -3.08 0.04 17.11
CA SER A 66 -4.51 -0.23 17.21
C SER A 66 -4.82 -1.34 18.21
N VAL A 67 -3.90 -2.32 18.39
CA VAL A 67 -4.04 -3.36 19.42
C VAL A 67 -4.26 -2.76 20.80
N TRP A 68 -3.38 -1.85 21.23
CA TRP A 68 -3.42 -1.28 22.57
C TRP A 68 -4.54 -0.24 22.73
N LEU A 69 -4.78 0.56 21.69
CA LEU A 69 -5.76 1.65 21.74
C LEU A 69 -7.19 1.12 21.71
N PHE A 70 -7.45 0.06 20.94
CA PHE A 70 -8.74 -0.63 20.96
C PHE A 70 -8.98 -1.30 22.31
N THR A 71 -8.00 -2.05 22.83
CA THR A 71 -8.09 -2.69 24.15
C THR A 71 -8.35 -1.66 25.26
N ALA A 72 -7.64 -0.52 25.23
CA ALA A 72 -7.89 0.60 26.16
C ALA A 72 -9.31 1.16 26.03
N ALA A 73 -9.83 1.31 24.80
CA ALA A 73 -11.16 1.87 24.56
C ALA A 73 -12.29 1.02 25.18
N ILE A 74 -12.17 -0.31 25.16
CA ILE A 74 -13.23 -1.20 25.66
C ILE A 74 -13.05 -1.57 27.14
N LEU A 75 -11.84 -1.49 27.69
CA LEU A 75 -11.55 -1.88 29.08
C LEU A 75 -11.52 -0.72 30.06
N LEU A 76 -11.13 0.48 29.64
CA LEU A 76 -10.92 1.61 30.55
C LEU A 76 -12.07 2.63 30.46
N PRO A 77 -12.30 3.38 31.54
CA PRO A 77 -13.03 4.65 31.49
C PRO A 77 -12.49 5.55 30.38
N PRO A 78 -13.33 6.39 29.76
CA PRO A 78 -12.99 7.11 28.54
C PRO A 78 -11.78 8.05 28.76
N LEU A 79 -11.66 8.69 29.92
CA LEU A 79 -10.54 9.58 30.21
C LEU A 79 -9.21 8.83 30.32
N LEU A 80 -9.18 7.66 30.97
CA LEU A 80 -7.99 6.81 31.05
C LEU A 80 -7.61 6.23 29.67
N ALA A 81 -8.60 5.81 28.87
CA ALA A 81 -8.36 5.36 27.49
C ALA A 81 -7.74 6.47 26.63
N LEU A 82 -8.27 7.69 26.73
CA LEU A 82 -7.72 8.86 26.03
C LEU A 82 -6.32 9.23 26.53
N ALA A 83 -6.00 9.02 27.81
CA ALA A 83 -4.66 9.21 28.34
C ALA A 83 -3.65 8.20 27.74
N VAL A 84 -4.02 6.93 27.57
CA VAL A 84 -3.21 5.93 26.85
C VAL A 84 -2.98 6.38 25.41
N CYS A 85 -4.03 6.83 24.71
CA CYS A 85 -3.93 7.36 23.36
C CYS A 85 -2.96 8.55 23.31
N ALA A 86 -3.12 9.53 24.19
CA ALA A 86 -2.25 10.70 24.24
C ALA A 86 -0.77 10.31 24.46
N ALA A 87 -0.48 9.38 25.36
CA ALA A 87 0.89 8.90 25.62
C ALA A 87 1.51 8.24 24.39
N VAL A 88 0.83 7.24 23.81
CA VAL A 88 1.28 6.51 22.62
C VAL A 88 1.48 7.46 21.43
N ARG A 89 0.53 8.38 21.22
CA ARG A 89 0.56 9.35 20.13
C ARG A 89 1.67 10.38 20.32
N THR A 90 1.91 10.85 21.54
CA THR A 90 2.98 11.82 21.85
C THR A 90 4.36 11.21 21.62
N GLN A 91 4.59 9.99 22.13
CA GLN A 91 5.82 9.24 21.89
C GLN A 91 6.07 9.07 20.38
N ARG A 92 5.02 8.78 19.61
CA ARG A 92 5.10 8.65 18.14
C ARG A 92 5.32 9.96 17.41
N TRP A 93 4.80 11.07 17.92
CA TRP A 93 5.00 12.38 17.31
C TRP A 93 6.47 12.78 17.34
N LEU A 94 7.12 12.59 18.49
CA LEU A 94 8.55 12.88 18.69
C LEU A 94 9.45 12.10 17.73
N ILE A 95 9.00 10.89 17.36
CA ILE A 95 9.69 10.00 16.42
C ILE A 95 9.40 10.36 14.96
N ALA A 96 8.12 10.53 14.61
CA ALA A 96 7.68 10.57 13.22
C ALA A 96 7.81 11.94 12.55
N ARG A 97 7.79 13.05 13.32
CA ARG A 97 7.81 14.45 12.84
C ARG A 97 6.91 14.70 11.61
N LYS A 98 5.72 14.09 11.59
CA LYS A 98 4.75 14.25 10.48
C LYS A 98 4.34 15.73 10.35
N PRO A 99 3.82 16.17 9.18
CA PRO A 99 3.14 17.45 9.10
C PRO A 99 2.02 17.49 10.15
N PRO A 100 1.89 18.58 10.92
CA PRO A 100 1.04 18.60 12.10
C PRO A 100 -0.45 18.42 11.77
N HIS A 101 -0.90 18.84 10.58
CA HIS A 101 -2.28 18.62 10.13
C HIS A 101 -2.61 17.14 9.89
N ARG A 102 -1.71 16.35 9.28
CA ARG A 102 -1.91 14.90 9.08
C ARG A 102 -1.91 14.14 10.40
N TYR A 103 -1.05 14.57 11.32
CA TYR A 103 -1.02 13.98 12.65
C TYR A 103 -2.27 14.29 13.44
N LEU A 104 -2.76 15.53 13.42
CA LEU A 104 -4.04 15.88 14.02
C LEU A 104 -5.18 15.05 13.44
N PHE A 105 -5.33 15.05 12.12
CA PHE A 105 -6.41 14.31 11.45
C PHE A 105 -6.41 12.82 11.84
N SER A 106 -5.24 12.16 11.77
CA SER A 106 -5.13 10.75 12.16
C SER A 106 -5.37 10.51 13.65
N THR A 107 -4.97 11.44 14.53
CA THR A 107 -5.23 11.33 15.98
C THR A 107 -6.71 11.49 16.28
N SER A 108 -7.38 12.46 15.66
CA SER A 108 -8.81 12.67 15.80
C SER A 108 -9.60 11.45 15.32
N GLY A 109 -9.19 10.83 14.21
CA GLY A 109 -9.82 9.60 13.73
C GLY A 109 -9.71 8.45 14.72
N ILE A 110 -8.52 8.22 15.28
CA ILE A 110 -8.30 7.21 16.32
C ILE A 110 -9.17 7.49 17.54
N VAL A 111 -9.19 8.73 18.03
CA VAL A 111 -10.01 9.12 19.20
C VAL A 111 -11.49 8.89 18.93
N LEU A 112 -12.02 9.26 17.76
CA LEU A 112 -13.41 9.02 17.40
C LEU A 112 -13.72 7.51 17.34
N SER A 113 -12.85 6.70 16.75
CA SER A 113 -12.99 5.24 16.73
C SER A 113 -12.97 4.63 18.13
N MET A 114 -12.10 5.12 19.02
CA MET A 114 -12.06 4.69 20.42
C MET A 114 -13.36 5.03 21.15
N LEU A 115 -13.86 6.26 21.00
CA LEU A 115 -15.12 6.68 21.63
C LEU A 115 -16.32 5.89 21.09
N ALA A 116 -16.35 5.61 19.78
CA ALA A 116 -17.39 4.78 19.17
C ALA A 116 -17.39 3.35 19.73
N ALA A 117 -16.21 2.73 19.83
CA ALA A 117 -16.07 1.40 20.42
C ALA A 117 -16.44 1.38 21.91
N HIS A 118 -16.01 2.40 22.68
CA HIS A 118 -16.35 2.52 24.10
C HIS A 118 -17.86 2.66 24.30
N ALA A 119 -18.52 3.57 23.57
CA ALA A 119 -19.96 3.78 23.65
C ALA A 119 -20.73 2.49 23.33
N LEU A 120 -20.28 1.73 22.34
CA LEU A 120 -20.90 0.47 21.96
C LEU A 120 -20.66 -0.63 23.01
N ALA A 121 -19.47 -0.67 23.63
CA ALA A 121 -19.17 -1.59 24.72
C ALA A 121 -20.04 -1.32 25.96
N GLN A 122 -20.34 -0.04 26.25
CA GLN A 122 -21.29 0.34 27.31
C GLN A 122 -22.72 -0.05 26.94
N TYR A 123 -23.18 0.30 25.73
CA TYR A 123 -24.54 0.03 25.26
C TYR A 123 -24.89 -1.45 25.23
N THR A 124 -23.93 -2.30 24.82
CA THR A 124 -24.12 -3.76 24.74
C THR A 124 -23.96 -4.47 26.07
N GLY A 125 -23.57 -3.77 27.14
CA GLY A 125 -23.24 -4.39 28.43
C GLY A 125 -21.94 -5.20 28.40
N LEU A 126 -21.11 -5.03 27.37
CA LEU A 126 -19.84 -5.73 27.21
C LEU A 126 -18.78 -5.23 28.19
N HIS A 127 -18.71 -3.92 28.41
CA HIS A 127 -17.72 -3.30 29.29
C HIS A 127 -17.70 -3.88 30.72
N PRO A 128 -18.84 -3.99 31.44
CA PRO A 128 -18.84 -4.59 32.78
C PRO A 128 -18.43 -6.07 32.80
N VAL A 129 -18.68 -6.83 31.72
CA VAL A 129 -18.27 -8.24 31.61
C VAL A 129 -16.75 -8.35 31.46
N LEU A 130 -16.15 -7.49 30.63
CA LEU A 130 -14.71 -7.52 30.38
C LEU A 130 -13.88 -6.96 31.54
N THR A 131 -14.47 -6.07 32.34
CA THR A 131 -13.82 -5.47 33.52
C THR A 131 -14.03 -6.28 34.81
N GLY A 132 -14.84 -7.35 34.76
CA GLY A 132 -15.10 -8.23 35.90
C GLY A 132 -16.14 -7.71 36.89
N HIS A 133 -16.84 -6.60 36.57
CA HIS A 133 -17.96 -6.09 37.35
C HIS A 133 -19.20 -7.00 37.24
N THR A 134 -19.35 -7.68 36.10
CA THR A 134 -20.35 -8.74 35.93
C THR A 134 -19.66 -10.08 35.67
N PRO A 135 -20.19 -11.19 36.21
CA PRO A 135 -19.60 -12.50 36.01
C PRO A 135 -19.64 -12.90 34.53
N TRP A 136 -18.62 -13.63 34.11
CA TRP A 136 -18.55 -14.14 32.74
C TRP A 136 -19.76 -15.02 32.42
N PRO A 137 -20.45 -14.81 31.28
CA PRO A 137 -21.63 -15.59 30.95
C PRO A 137 -21.28 -17.06 30.70
N THR A 138 -22.01 -17.96 31.36
CA THR A 138 -21.87 -19.41 31.18
C THR A 138 -22.90 -19.99 30.21
N THR A 139 -23.97 -19.24 29.91
CA THR A 139 -25.01 -19.69 28.98
C THR A 139 -24.57 -19.46 27.53
N PRO A 140 -24.96 -20.35 26.58
CA PRO A 140 -24.66 -20.15 25.17
C PRO A 140 -25.16 -18.79 24.64
N ALA A 141 -26.35 -18.36 25.07
CA ALA A 141 -26.90 -17.06 24.73
C ALA A 141 -26.02 -15.90 25.22
N GLY A 142 -25.54 -15.94 26.47
CA GLY A 142 -24.66 -14.90 27.00
C GLY A 142 -23.30 -14.84 26.28
N ILE A 143 -22.73 -16.00 25.94
CA ILE A 143 -21.50 -16.09 25.14
C ILE A 143 -21.71 -15.49 23.74
N THR A 144 -22.85 -15.76 23.10
CA THR A 144 -23.19 -15.15 21.80
C THR A 144 -23.34 -13.64 21.90
N THR A 145 -23.94 -13.11 22.97
CA THR A 145 -24.08 -11.66 23.19
C THR A 145 -22.72 -10.98 23.35
N VAL A 146 -21.81 -11.56 24.14
CA VAL A 146 -20.44 -11.04 24.29
C VAL A 146 -19.69 -11.07 22.97
N SER A 147 -19.81 -12.17 22.21
CA SER A 147 -19.13 -12.34 20.91
C SER A 147 -19.65 -11.33 19.87
N LEU A 148 -20.96 -11.13 19.80
CA LEU A 148 -21.60 -10.12 18.95
C LEU A 148 -21.19 -8.71 19.38
N GLY A 149 -21.17 -8.42 20.68
CA GLY A 149 -20.73 -7.15 21.23
C GLY A 149 -19.28 -6.82 20.87
N LEU A 150 -18.36 -7.77 21.04
CA LEU A 150 -16.96 -7.62 20.66
C LEU A 150 -16.80 -7.38 19.15
N THR A 151 -17.49 -8.19 18.34
CA THR A 151 -17.48 -8.04 16.88
C THR A 151 -18.02 -6.67 16.46
N ALA A 152 -19.09 -6.21 17.09
CA ALA A 152 -19.67 -4.90 16.83
C ALA A 152 -18.70 -3.77 17.23
N CYS A 153 -17.99 -3.89 18.35
CA CYS A 153 -16.95 -2.93 18.77
C CYS A 153 -15.79 -2.87 17.77
N VAL A 154 -15.29 -4.03 17.32
CA VAL A 154 -14.24 -4.12 16.28
C VAL A 154 -14.72 -3.46 15.00
N ALA A 155 -15.93 -3.77 14.55
CA ALA A 155 -16.54 -3.18 13.36
C ALA A 155 -16.71 -1.67 13.51
N ALA A 156 -17.21 -1.18 14.64
CA ALA A 156 -17.38 0.25 14.90
C ALA A 156 -16.04 1.00 14.84
N TYR A 157 -15.00 0.45 15.46
CA TYR A 157 -13.66 1.04 15.42
C TYR A 157 -13.12 1.12 13.98
N PHE A 158 -13.18 0.00 13.26
CA PHE A 158 -12.67 -0.11 11.88
C PHE A 158 -13.45 0.78 10.91
N LEU A 159 -14.79 0.71 10.93
CA LEU A 159 -15.65 1.46 10.02
C LEU A 159 -15.56 2.97 10.26
N THR A 160 -15.45 3.41 11.51
CA THR A 160 -15.26 4.83 11.83
C THR A 160 -13.95 5.34 11.22
N GLN A 161 -12.86 4.58 11.38
CA GLN A 161 -11.57 4.93 10.82
C GLN A 161 -11.59 4.92 9.28
N ALA A 162 -12.17 3.87 8.69
CA ALA A 162 -12.29 3.72 7.24
C ALA A 162 -13.13 4.83 6.62
N ALA A 163 -14.27 5.19 7.22
CA ALA A 163 -15.13 6.27 6.76
C ALA A 163 -14.44 7.64 6.77
N LEU A 164 -13.65 7.93 7.82
CA LEU A 164 -12.90 9.18 7.91
C LEU A 164 -11.80 9.26 6.84
N VAL A 165 -11.03 8.19 6.66
CA VAL A 165 -9.98 8.13 5.63
C VAL A 165 -10.59 8.24 4.24
N ALA A 166 -11.65 7.47 3.96
CA ALA A 166 -12.39 7.52 2.70
C ALA A 166 -12.93 8.92 2.42
N GLY A 167 -13.54 9.58 3.40
CA GLY A 167 -14.03 10.96 3.29
C GLY A 167 -12.92 11.96 2.99
N ALA A 168 -11.76 11.82 3.63
CA ALA A 168 -10.60 12.68 3.34
C ALA A 168 -10.06 12.48 1.92
N ILE A 169 -9.96 11.23 1.45
CA ILE A 169 -9.55 10.92 0.07
C ILE A 169 -10.55 11.52 -0.92
N ALA A 170 -11.85 11.28 -0.69
CA ALA A 170 -12.94 11.77 -1.54
C ALA A 170 -12.99 13.29 -1.66
N LEU A 171 -12.62 14.02 -0.61
CA LEU A 171 -12.52 15.49 -0.61
C LEU A 171 -11.23 16.00 -1.26
N SER A 172 -10.17 15.18 -1.32
CA SER A 172 -8.87 15.56 -1.86
C SER A 172 -8.67 15.24 -3.34
N GLU A 173 -9.32 14.18 -3.84
CA GLU A 173 -9.20 13.75 -5.24
C GLU A 173 -10.31 14.38 -6.12
N ARG A 174 -9.90 14.99 -7.23
CA ARG A 174 -10.84 15.61 -8.20
C ARG A 174 -11.57 14.60 -9.08
N THR A 175 -11.07 13.36 -9.14
CA THR A 175 -11.63 12.25 -9.93
C THR A 175 -11.87 11.05 -9.04
N TRP A 176 -13.13 10.71 -8.81
CA TRP A 176 -13.52 9.64 -7.90
C TRP A 176 -13.17 8.26 -8.47
N ARG A 177 -12.38 7.48 -7.72
CA ARG A 177 -12.11 6.07 -8.00
C ARG A 177 -12.48 5.21 -6.78
N PRO A 178 -13.63 4.51 -6.80
CA PRO A 178 -14.11 3.72 -5.65
C PRO A 178 -13.10 2.69 -5.14
N ALA A 179 -12.30 2.11 -6.04
CA ALA A 179 -11.28 1.13 -5.70
C ALA A 179 -10.17 1.67 -4.77
N ARG A 180 -9.96 3.00 -4.72
CA ARG A 180 -8.98 3.63 -3.82
C ARG A 180 -9.55 4.05 -2.48
N LEU A 181 -10.87 4.12 -2.32
CA LEU A 181 -11.49 4.53 -1.05
C LEU A 181 -11.14 3.58 0.11
N PHE A 182 -10.99 2.29 -0.21
CA PHE A 182 -10.75 1.26 0.79
C PHE A 182 -9.26 1.04 1.08
N GLY A 183 -8.33 1.73 0.42
CA GLY A 183 -6.89 1.53 0.64
C GLY A 183 -6.38 0.16 0.18
N ASP A 184 -5.22 -0.25 0.69
CA ASP A 184 -4.60 -1.54 0.38
C ASP A 184 -5.22 -2.69 1.19
N ARG A 185 -5.45 -3.83 0.53
CA ARG A 185 -6.04 -5.03 1.16
C ARG A 185 -5.13 -5.57 2.27
N ASP A 186 -3.82 -5.56 2.04
CA ASP A 186 -2.83 -6.07 2.99
C ASP A 186 -2.81 -5.21 4.27
N ASP A 187 -2.98 -3.89 4.13
CA ASP A 187 -3.00 -2.96 5.26
C ASP A 187 -4.31 -3.07 6.07
N ASN A 188 -5.46 -3.20 5.40
CA ASN A 188 -6.73 -3.46 6.09
C ASN A 188 -6.76 -4.82 6.79
N ALA A 189 -6.21 -5.87 6.15
CA ALA A 189 -6.11 -7.18 6.75
C ALA A 189 -5.23 -7.16 8.00
N LEU A 190 -4.14 -6.38 7.98
CA LEU A 190 -3.31 -6.17 9.16
C LEU A 190 -4.09 -5.49 10.29
N GLU A 191 -4.81 -4.40 9.99
CA GLU A 191 -5.60 -3.69 11.00
C GLU A 191 -6.68 -4.59 11.60
N LEU A 192 -7.40 -5.35 10.77
CA LEU A 192 -8.40 -6.29 11.25
C LEU A 192 -7.77 -7.36 12.15
N THR A 193 -6.61 -7.90 11.76
CA THR A 193 -5.88 -8.87 12.58
C THR A 193 -5.46 -8.27 13.92
N ALA A 194 -5.02 -7.01 13.93
CA ALA A 194 -4.67 -6.27 15.14
C ALA A 194 -5.88 -6.10 16.07
N LEU A 195 -7.04 -5.74 15.52
CA LEU A 195 -8.28 -5.56 16.28
C LEU A 195 -8.84 -6.88 16.81
N LEU A 196 -8.75 -7.96 16.04
CA LEU A 196 -9.15 -9.29 16.51
C LEU A 196 -8.23 -9.79 17.63
N ALA A 197 -6.92 -9.59 17.49
CA ALA A 197 -5.98 -9.88 18.58
C ALA A 197 -6.35 -9.08 19.83
N ALA A 198 -6.60 -7.78 19.68
CA ALA A 198 -7.02 -6.89 20.76
C ALA A 198 -8.31 -7.37 21.46
N ALA A 199 -9.32 -7.80 20.70
CA ALA A 199 -10.54 -8.38 21.25
C ALA A 199 -10.24 -9.63 22.10
N CYS A 200 -9.35 -10.53 21.64
CA CYS A 200 -8.89 -11.66 22.45
C CYS A 200 -8.18 -11.21 23.73
N THR A 201 -7.34 -10.17 23.66
CA THR A 201 -6.66 -9.64 24.86
C THR A 201 -7.63 -9.09 25.89
N ALA A 202 -8.71 -8.45 25.45
CA ALA A 202 -9.73 -7.91 26.33
C ALA A 202 -10.55 -9.01 27.02
N VAL A 203 -10.75 -10.16 26.37
CA VAL A 203 -11.35 -11.34 27.01
C VAL A 203 -10.41 -11.93 28.07
N LEU A 204 -9.11 -12.02 27.78
CA LEU A 204 -8.11 -12.52 28.73
C LEU A 204 -8.01 -11.61 29.96
N GLN A 205 -8.11 -10.29 29.77
CA GLN A 205 -8.12 -9.30 30.85
C GLN A 205 -9.13 -9.64 31.95
N ALA A 206 -10.31 -10.14 31.59
CA ALA A 206 -11.38 -10.44 32.54
C ALA A 206 -10.95 -11.44 33.63
N HIS A 207 -9.86 -12.18 33.40
CA HIS A 207 -9.27 -13.10 34.38
C HIS A 207 -8.12 -12.46 35.15
N SER A 208 -7.23 -11.72 34.46
CA SER A 208 -6.12 -11.01 35.08
C SER A 208 -5.53 -9.97 34.15
N ALA A 209 -5.22 -8.79 34.69
CA ALA A 209 -4.57 -7.74 33.91
C ALA A 209 -3.17 -8.10 33.40
N LEU A 210 -2.49 -9.02 34.09
CA LEU A 210 -1.14 -9.46 33.72
C LEU A 210 -1.14 -10.25 32.39
N LEU A 211 -2.29 -10.75 31.94
CA LEU A 211 -2.43 -11.45 30.65
C LEU A 211 -2.30 -10.51 29.44
N LEU A 212 -2.20 -9.21 29.65
CA LEU A 212 -1.80 -8.24 28.62
C LEU A 212 -0.29 -8.27 28.32
N ILE A 213 0.55 -8.75 29.25
CA ILE A 213 2.01 -8.76 29.09
C ILE A 213 2.45 -9.71 27.96
N PRO A 214 1.93 -10.95 27.84
CA PRO A 214 2.28 -11.85 26.73
C PRO A 214 1.90 -11.33 25.33
N VAL A 215 0.98 -10.36 25.25
CA VAL A 215 0.60 -9.71 23.99
C VAL A 215 1.74 -8.85 23.45
N LEU A 216 2.55 -8.27 24.33
CA LEU A 216 3.66 -7.40 23.96
C LEU A 216 4.67 -8.08 23.03
N PRO A 217 5.28 -9.24 23.38
CA PRO A 217 6.20 -9.93 22.48
C PRO A 217 5.51 -10.38 21.18
N LEU A 218 4.22 -10.76 21.21
CA LEU A 218 3.47 -11.11 20.01
C LEU A 218 3.29 -9.90 19.06
N ALA A 219 2.94 -8.74 19.60
CA ALA A 219 2.79 -7.51 18.83
C ALA A 219 4.14 -7.03 18.25
N ILE A 220 5.23 -7.19 19.01
CA ILE A 220 6.60 -6.92 18.54
C ILE A 220 6.97 -7.89 17.40
N ALA A 221 6.73 -9.19 17.59
CA ALA A 221 7.02 -10.22 16.60
C ALA A 221 6.23 -10.00 15.31
N ALA A 222 4.93 -9.67 15.39
CA ALA A 222 4.10 -9.35 14.24
C ALA A 222 4.64 -8.13 13.47
N THR A 223 5.04 -7.07 14.19
CA THR A 223 5.63 -5.87 13.57
C THR A 223 6.94 -6.19 12.84
N ARG A 224 7.80 -7.00 13.47
CA ARG A 224 9.08 -7.43 12.88
C ARG A 224 8.87 -8.37 11.70
N CYS A 225 7.95 -9.33 11.80
CA CYS A 225 7.63 -10.26 10.73
C CYS A 225 7.14 -9.52 9.48
N LYS A 226 6.23 -8.55 9.63
CA LYS A 226 5.80 -7.70 8.51
C LYS A 226 6.97 -6.95 7.88
N HIS A 227 7.87 -6.40 8.70
CA HIS A 227 9.08 -5.73 8.20
C HIS A 227 9.99 -6.68 7.40
N HIS A 228 10.24 -7.89 7.92
CA HIS A 228 11.06 -8.88 7.25
C HIS A 228 10.43 -9.35 5.93
N LEU A 229 9.11 -9.57 5.90
CA LEU A 229 8.40 -9.95 4.70
C LEU A 229 8.48 -8.86 3.63
N GLU A 230 8.27 -7.59 4.00
CA GLU A 230 8.40 -6.48 3.05
C GLU A 230 9.83 -6.31 2.54
N LYS A 231 10.83 -6.51 3.40
CA LYS A 231 12.22 -6.47 2.99
C LYS A 231 12.52 -7.61 2.00
N ALA A 232 12.12 -8.84 2.32
CA ALA A 232 12.31 -9.99 1.44
C ALA A 232 11.61 -9.80 0.08
N LYS A 233 10.40 -9.23 0.06
CA LYS A 233 9.70 -8.88 -1.19
C LYS A 233 10.51 -7.90 -2.03
N ARG A 234 11.08 -6.85 -1.41
CA ARG A 234 11.93 -5.87 -2.11
C ARG A 234 13.22 -6.49 -2.63
N ASP A 235 13.93 -7.23 -1.79
CA ASP A 235 15.17 -7.89 -2.17
C ASP A 235 14.92 -8.84 -3.35
N HIS A 236 13.78 -9.56 -3.35
CA HIS A 236 13.37 -10.41 -4.47
C HIS A 236 13.00 -9.61 -5.74
N GLU A 237 12.30 -8.49 -5.60
CA GLU A 237 12.03 -7.57 -6.73
C GLU A 237 13.32 -7.00 -7.32
N ASP A 238 14.29 -6.63 -6.48
CA ASP A 238 15.58 -6.09 -6.92
C ASP A 238 16.43 -7.16 -7.62
N VAL A 239 16.49 -8.39 -7.09
CA VAL A 239 17.15 -9.52 -7.77
C VAL A 239 16.49 -9.80 -9.11
N ARG A 240 15.15 -9.85 -9.14
CA ARG A 240 14.40 -10.05 -10.38
C ARG A 240 14.66 -8.92 -11.36
N ARG A 241 14.71 -7.66 -10.91
CA ARG A 241 15.00 -6.50 -11.75
C ARG A 241 16.41 -6.60 -12.33
N ASN A 242 17.41 -6.92 -11.52
CA ASN A 242 18.80 -7.04 -11.96
C ASN A 242 19.03 -8.25 -12.88
N ALA A 243 18.22 -9.31 -12.75
CA ALA A 243 18.28 -10.47 -13.66
C ALA A 243 17.58 -10.20 -15.00
N LEU A 244 16.54 -9.36 -15.01
CA LEU A 244 15.72 -9.08 -16.19
C LEU A 244 16.07 -7.77 -16.91
N HIS A 245 16.89 -6.90 -16.32
CA HIS A 245 17.29 -5.62 -16.89
C HIS A 245 18.81 -5.49 -16.91
N ASP A 246 19.32 -4.95 -18.01
CA ASP A 246 20.73 -4.61 -18.15
C ASP A 246 21.07 -3.46 -17.17
N PRO A 247 22.10 -3.58 -16.32
CA PRO A 247 22.38 -2.58 -15.28
C PRO A 247 22.89 -1.25 -15.83
N LEU A 248 23.46 -1.25 -17.04
CA LEU A 248 24.01 -0.06 -17.69
C LEU A 248 22.92 0.80 -18.32
N THR A 249 22.05 0.17 -19.11
CA THR A 249 21.00 0.84 -19.89
C THR A 249 19.64 0.80 -19.20
N GLY A 250 19.41 -0.12 -18.25
CA GLY A 250 18.12 -0.40 -17.62
C GLY A 250 17.06 -1.01 -18.54
N LEU A 251 17.42 -1.32 -19.79
CA LEU A 251 16.54 -2.00 -20.74
C LEU A 251 16.41 -3.48 -20.36
N PRO A 252 15.26 -4.12 -20.63
CA PRO A 252 15.10 -5.55 -20.47
C PRO A 252 16.21 -6.33 -21.19
N VAL A 253 16.85 -7.29 -20.54
CA VAL A 253 17.79 -8.20 -21.20
C VAL A 253 17.03 -9.16 -22.12
N ARG A 254 17.74 -9.81 -23.05
CA ARG A 254 17.16 -10.80 -23.96
C ARG A 254 16.32 -11.88 -23.28
N ALA A 255 16.70 -12.35 -22.09
CA ALA A 255 15.92 -13.32 -21.31
C ALA A 255 14.53 -12.79 -20.88
N ALA A 256 14.37 -11.47 -20.76
CA ALA A 256 13.09 -10.83 -20.47
C ALA A 256 12.28 -10.53 -21.75
N PHE A 257 12.89 -10.50 -22.93
CA PHE A 257 12.24 -10.14 -24.19
C PHE A 257 11.18 -11.15 -24.61
N GLU A 258 11.53 -12.44 -24.63
CA GLU A 258 10.65 -13.52 -25.09
C GLU A 258 9.26 -13.51 -24.40
N PRO A 259 9.15 -13.51 -23.05
CA PRO A 259 7.85 -13.46 -22.39
C PRO A 259 7.11 -12.12 -22.60
N LEU A 260 7.84 -10.99 -22.71
CA LEU A 260 7.23 -9.69 -22.97
C LEU A 260 6.66 -9.61 -24.41
N ALA A 261 7.37 -10.17 -25.38
CA ALA A 261 6.94 -10.24 -26.77
C ALA A 261 5.71 -11.14 -26.94
N GLN A 262 5.66 -12.29 -26.26
CA GLN A 262 4.50 -13.18 -26.25
C GLN A 262 3.25 -12.48 -25.67
N LEU A 263 3.42 -11.74 -24.58
CA LEU A 263 2.31 -10.99 -23.97
C LEU A 263 1.81 -9.87 -24.90
N ALA A 264 2.72 -9.14 -25.55
CA ALA A 264 2.36 -8.11 -26.51
C ALA A 264 1.61 -8.69 -27.72
N LEU A 265 2.08 -9.81 -28.28
CA LEU A 265 1.43 -10.52 -29.38
C LEU A 265 0.01 -10.99 -29.01
N ALA A 266 -0.17 -11.55 -27.81
CA ALA A 266 -1.49 -11.98 -27.34
C ALA A 266 -2.45 -10.80 -27.18
N THR A 267 -1.96 -9.70 -26.59
CA THR A 267 -2.75 -8.47 -26.39
C THR A 267 -3.18 -7.85 -27.73
N ASP A 268 -2.25 -7.76 -28.69
CA ASP A 268 -2.53 -7.22 -30.03
C ASP A 268 -3.48 -8.15 -30.80
N HIS A 269 -3.36 -9.47 -30.64
CA HIS A 269 -4.28 -10.44 -31.24
C HIS A 269 -5.71 -10.23 -30.76
N ASP A 270 -5.91 -10.12 -29.45
CA ASP A 270 -7.22 -9.89 -28.82
C ASP A 270 -7.84 -8.54 -29.23
N HIS A 271 -6.99 -7.54 -29.51
CA HIS A 271 -7.42 -6.21 -29.96
C HIS A 271 -7.42 -6.03 -31.49
N HIS A 272 -7.16 -7.09 -32.26
CA HIS A 272 -7.02 -7.05 -33.72
C HIS A 272 -6.05 -5.96 -34.22
N GLN A 273 -4.95 -5.77 -33.51
CA GLN A 273 -3.86 -4.84 -33.86
C GLN A 273 -2.68 -5.58 -34.50
N HIS A 274 -1.87 -4.85 -35.26
CA HIS A 274 -0.66 -5.37 -35.88
C HIS A 274 0.56 -5.14 -34.97
N THR A 275 1.27 -6.21 -34.62
CA THR A 275 2.55 -6.12 -33.92
C THR A 275 3.70 -5.92 -34.91
N SER A 276 4.65 -5.04 -34.59
CA SER A 276 5.88 -4.82 -35.38
C SER A 276 7.11 -4.98 -34.50
N LEU A 277 8.17 -5.59 -35.02
CA LEU A 277 9.47 -5.73 -34.36
C LEU A 277 10.50 -4.82 -35.04
N LEU A 278 11.20 -4.01 -34.25
CA LEU A 278 12.29 -3.17 -34.71
C LEU A 278 13.58 -3.64 -34.04
N LEU A 279 14.57 -4.00 -34.85
CA LEU A 279 15.93 -4.29 -34.40
C LEU A 279 16.79 -3.05 -34.65
N ILE A 280 17.46 -2.55 -33.61
CA ILE A 280 18.30 -1.34 -33.68
C ILE A 280 19.72 -1.76 -33.32
N ASP A 281 20.68 -1.45 -34.18
CA ASP A 281 22.10 -1.62 -33.94
C ASP A 281 22.79 -0.24 -33.92
N LEU A 282 23.85 -0.10 -33.13
CA LEU A 282 24.63 1.13 -33.06
C LEU A 282 25.88 0.99 -33.94
N ASP A 283 25.86 1.67 -35.08
CA ASP A 283 26.96 1.63 -36.05
C ASP A 283 28.29 2.05 -35.41
N ASN A 284 29.36 1.30 -35.72
CA ASN A 284 30.74 1.60 -35.34
C ASN A 284 31.02 1.70 -33.82
N LEU A 285 30.17 1.12 -32.95
CA LEU A 285 30.35 1.19 -31.49
C LEU A 285 31.75 0.71 -31.03
N LYS A 286 32.34 -0.28 -31.72
CA LYS A 286 33.72 -0.75 -31.44
C LYS A 286 34.77 0.33 -31.65
N GLN A 287 34.65 1.11 -32.72
CA GLN A 287 35.60 2.18 -33.03
C GLN A 287 35.51 3.33 -32.02
N TRP A 288 34.29 3.61 -31.52
CA TRP A 288 34.09 4.54 -30.40
C TRP A 288 34.72 4.01 -29.12
N ASN A 289 34.51 2.74 -28.77
CA ASN A 289 35.17 2.09 -27.63
C ASN A 289 36.70 2.25 -27.69
N ASP A 290 37.30 2.07 -28.85
CA ASP A 290 38.76 2.17 -29.04
C ASP A 290 39.27 3.63 -28.95
N THR A 291 38.41 4.63 -29.21
CA THR A 291 38.80 6.05 -29.29
C THR A 291 38.57 6.82 -27.98
N ILE A 292 37.42 6.62 -27.34
CA ILE A 292 37.00 7.36 -26.12
C ILE A 292 37.02 6.48 -24.86
N GLY A 293 37.42 5.21 -24.99
CA GLY A 293 37.43 4.23 -23.91
C GLY A 293 36.03 3.73 -23.55
N HIS A 294 35.99 2.58 -22.85
CA HIS A 294 34.74 1.90 -22.49
C HIS A 294 33.76 2.78 -21.70
N LEU A 295 34.27 3.60 -20.78
CA LEU A 295 33.43 4.52 -20.00
C LEU A 295 32.73 5.57 -20.87
N GLY A 296 33.35 6.00 -21.98
CA GLY A 296 32.75 6.93 -22.93
C GLY A 296 31.66 6.29 -23.77
N ALA A 297 31.86 5.03 -24.19
CA ALA A 297 30.84 4.26 -24.92
C ALA A 297 29.63 3.90 -24.03
N ASP A 298 29.85 3.67 -22.74
CA ASP A 298 28.80 3.44 -21.75
C ASP A 298 27.81 4.62 -21.67
N GLU A 299 28.30 5.86 -21.78
CA GLU A 299 27.44 7.05 -21.84
C GLU A 299 26.63 7.15 -23.15
N ILE A 300 27.19 6.68 -24.27
CA ILE A 300 26.46 6.56 -25.54
C ILE A 300 25.31 5.56 -25.41
N LEU A 301 25.55 4.41 -24.77
CA LEU A 301 24.53 3.39 -24.50
C LEU A 301 23.43 3.88 -23.54
N LYS A 302 23.78 4.65 -22.51
CA LYS A 302 22.78 5.29 -21.62
C LYS A 302 21.93 6.31 -22.38
N THR A 303 22.54 7.08 -23.27
CA THR A 303 21.83 8.11 -24.04
C THR A 303 20.89 7.49 -25.07
N SER A 304 21.29 6.40 -25.73
CA SER A 304 20.43 5.70 -26.71
C SER A 304 19.14 5.15 -26.10
N ARG A 305 19.17 4.72 -24.83
CA ARG A 305 17.96 4.35 -24.06
C ARG A 305 16.94 5.49 -24.03
N THR A 306 17.37 6.72 -23.83
CA THR A 306 16.48 7.90 -23.74
C THR A 306 15.77 8.15 -25.06
N CYS A 307 16.44 7.94 -26.19
CA CYS A 307 15.83 8.01 -27.52
C CYS A 307 14.83 6.88 -27.79
N CYS A 308 14.97 5.76 -27.07
CA CYS A 308 14.16 4.56 -27.20
C CYS A 308 13.16 4.42 -26.04
N GLU A 309 12.69 5.51 -25.43
CA GLU A 309 11.77 5.39 -24.30
C GLU A 309 10.42 4.79 -24.75
N PRO A 310 9.96 3.67 -24.16
CA PRO A 310 8.80 2.96 -24.66
C PRO A 310 7.51 3.76 -24.40
N LYS A 311 6.75 4.00 -25.47
CA LYS A 311 5.34 4.41 -25.38
C LYS A 311 4.48 3.23 -24.88
N PRO A 312 3.29 3.46 -24.31
CA PRO A 312 2.37 2.40 -23.92
C PRO A 312 2.15 1.41 -25.09
N GLY A 313 2.32 0.11 -24.84
CA GLY A 313 2.21 -0.95 -25.85
C GLY A 313 3.49 -1.31 -26.60
N LYS A 314 4.63 -0.66 -26.34
CA LYS A 314 5.92 -1.00 -26.98
C LYS A 314 6.86 -1.73 -26.03
N VAL A 315 7.37 -2.88 -26.46
CA VAL A 315 8.42 -3.65 -25.77
C VAL A 315 9.76 -3.34 -26.42
N ILE A 316 10.75 -2.93 -25.63
CA ILE A 316 12.12 -2.65 -26.08
C ILE A 316 13.05 -3.49 -25.20
N CYS A 317 14.06 -4.11 -25.80
CA CYS A 317 15.04 -4.92 -25.08
C CYS A 317 16.47 -4.63 -25.58
N CYS A 318 17.44 -4.85 -24.72
CA CYS A 318 18.83 -4.98 -25.13
C CYS A 318 19.04 -6.40 -25.65
N ALA A 319 19.28 -6.52 -26.95
CA ALA A 319 19.55 -7.80 -27.61
C ALA A 319 20.92 -8.36 -27.22
N ASP A 320 21.91 -7.47 -27.03
CA ASP A 320 23.28 -7.81 -26.65
C ASP A 320 23.79 -6.83 -25.58
N GLY A 321 24.11 -7.37 -24.40
CA GLY A 321 24.89 -6.68 -23.37
C GLY A 321 26.28 -7.29 -23.35
N ALA A 322 27.31 -6.45 -23.40
CA ALA A 322 28.71 -6.84 -23.33
C ALA A 322 29.03 -7.55 -22.00
N ALA A 323 28.88 -8.87 -21.97
CA ALA A 323 29.62 -9.76 -21.10
C ALA A 323 29.98 -10.99 -21.93
N THR A 324 31.27 -11.11 -22.20
CA THR A 324 31.97 -12.20 -22.86
C THR A 324 31.36 -13.59 -22.66
N SER A 325 31.38 -14.37 -23.75
CA SER A 325 31.40 -15.83 -23.90
C SER A 325 30.11 -16.55 -24.36
N SER A 326 30.23 -17.14 -25.55
CA SER A 326 29.47 -18.26 -26.15
C SER A 326 27.96 -18.09 -26.39
N LEU A 327 27.61 -17.78 -27.64
CA LEU A 327 26.27 -17.94 -28.22
C LEU A 327 26.07 -19.36 -28.77
N PRO A 328 24.96 -20.06 -28.46
CA PRO A 328 24.29 -20.94 -29.40
C PRO A 328 23.38 -20.12 -30.33
N SER A 329 23.38 -20.48 -31.61
CA SER A 329 22.67 -19.84 -32.71
C SER A 329 21.14 -19.75 -32.52
N PHE A 330 20.56 -18.62 -32.92
CA PHE A 330 19.10 -18.44 -33.03
C PHE A 330 18.57 -19.33 -34.18
N PRO A 331 17.49 -20.11 -33.98
CA PRO A 331 16.86 -20.82 -35.08
C PRO A 331 16.08 -19.83 -35.95
N GLU A 332 16.43 -19.79 -37.23
CA GLU A 332 15.99 -18.92 -38.34
C GLU A 332 14.48 -18.97 -38.67
N ARG A 333 13.63 -19.49 -37.77
CA ARG A 333 12.28 -19.98 -38.10
C ARG A 333 11.12 -19.03 -37.80
N LEU A 334 11.38 -17.85 -37.22
CA LEU A 334 10.32 -16.87 -36.86
C LEU A 334 10.11 -15.75 -37.90
N ALA A 335 10.90 -15.71 -38.98
CA ALA A 335 10.78 -14.72 -40.05
C ALA A 335 10.03 -15.27 -41.27
N LYS A 336 8.72 -15.51 -41.16
CA LYS A 336 7.84 -15.53 -42.34
C LYS A 336 6.58 -14.71 -42.07
N PRO A 337 6.48 -13.47 -42.59
CA PRO A 337 5.20 -12.78 -42.62
C PRO A 337 4.29 -13.49 -43.64
N HIS A 338 3.13 -13.96 -43.18
CA HIS A 338 2.03 -14.36 -44.07
C HIS A 338 1.48 -13.10 -44.76
N LEU A 339 2.04 -12.77 -45.92
CA LEU A 339 1.41 -11.85 -46.88
C LEU A 339 0.29 -12.61 -47.60
N SER A 340 -0.95 -12.46 -47.14
CA SER A 340 -2.14 -12.85 -47.89
C SER A 340 -2.41 -11.81 -49.00
N SER A 341 -2.46 -12.31 -50.24
CA SER A 341 -2.83 -11.58 -51.46
C SER A 341 -4.25 -10.99 -51.38
N PRO A 342 -4.53 -9.80 -51.97
CA PRO A 342 -5.87 -9.25 -52.03
C PRO A 342 -6.64 -9.88 -53.20
N ASN A 343 -7.63 -10.71 -52.88
CA ASN A 343 -8.67 -11.11 -53.82
C ASN A 343 -10.01 -10.63 -53.28
N ALA A 344 -10.43 -9.44 -53.70
CA ALA A 344 -11.77 -8.91 -53.43
C ALA A 344 -12.34 -8.33 -54.72
N SER A 345 -13.22 -9.13 -55.30
CA SER A 345 -14.18 -8.82 -56.35
C SER A 345 -14.92 -7.50 -56.10
N ALA A 346 -14.80 -6.56 -57.03
CA ALA A 346 -15.63 -5.36 -57.10
C ALA A 346 -17.03 -5.69 -57.69
N PRO A 347 -18.13 -5.12 -57.15
CA PRO A 347 -19.42 -5.20 -57.81
C PRO A 347 -19.53 -4.14 -58.91
N ARG A 348 -20.00 -4.58 -60.09
CA ARG A 348 -20.40 -3.75 -61.22
C ARG A 348 -21.50 -2.76 -60.81
N SER A 349 -21.30 -1.45 -61.00
CA SER A 349 -22.41 -0.50 -61.18
C SER A 349 -22.54 -0.14 -62.65
N ASN A 350 -23.78 -0.16 -63.10
CA ASN A 350 -24.24 -0.16 -64.48
C ASN A 350 -24.17 1.23 -65.14
N ASN A 351 -24.20 1.19 -66.47
CA ASN A 351 -24.17 2.25 -67.47
C ASN A 351 -24.95 3.54 -67.19
N GLY A 352 -24.39 4.64 -67.72
CA GLY A 352 -25.10 5.88 -68.08
C GLY A 352 -24.21 6.78 -68.95
N GLN A 353 -24.15 6.50 -70.25
CA GLN A 353 -23.51 7.35 -71.28
C GLN A 353 -24.20 8.70 -71.41
N SER A 354 -23.43 9.79 -71.56
CA SER A 354 -23.75 10.91 -72.48
C SER A 354 -22.63 11.98 -72.54
N LYS A 355 -21.86 11.95 -73.64
CA LYS A 355 -21.37 13.07 -74.50
C LYS A 355 -20.67 14.32 -73.90
N SER A 356 -19.34 14.40 -74.14
CA SER A 356 -18.46 15.48 -74.71
C SER A 356 -18.95 16.95 -74.86
N PRO A 357 -18.07 17.99 -75.02
CA PRO A 357 -16.59 18.04 -75.11
C PRO A 357 -15.89 19.19 -74.29
N HIS A 358 -14.55 19.22 -74.35
CA HIS A 358 -13.57 20.31 -74.04
C HIS A 358 -13.98 21.75 -74.47
N PRO A 359 -13.33 22.88 -74.02
CA PRO A 359 -11.87 23.06 -73.86
C PRO A 359 -11.31 24.05 -72.78
N GLN A 360 -9.99 23.92 -72.55
CA GLN A 360 -8.89 24.91 -72.34
C GLN A 360 -9.02 26.24 -71.54
N ALA A 361 -7.82 26.62 -71.04
CA ALA A 361 -7.29 27.95 -70.62
C ALA A 361 -7.46 28.31 -69.13
N ALA A 362 -6.43 28.46 -68.28
CA ALA A 362 -5.21 29.30 -68.28
C ALA A 362 -5.36 30.64 -67.53
N SER A 363 -4.26 31.04 -66.86
CA SER A 363 -3.98 32.31 -66.13
C SER A 363 -4.49 32.37 -64.68
N ARG A 364 -3.59 32.41 -63.68
CA ARG A 364 -2.89 33.58 -63.14
C ARG A 364 -3.85 34.65 -62.60
N SER A 365 -4.21 34.58 -61.33
CA SER A 365 -3.85 35.49 -60.22
C SER A 365 -4.68 35.14 -58.99
#